data_AF-A0A918ZKN1-F1
#
_entry.id   AF-A0A918ZKN1-F1
#
_cell.length_a   1.000
_cell.length_b   1.000
_cell.length_c   1.000
_cell.angle_alpha   90.00
_cell.angle_beta   90.00
_cell.angle_gamma   90.00
#
_symmetry.space_group_name_H-M   'P 1'
#
loop_
_entity.id
_entity.type
_entity.pdbx_description
1 polymer ?
#
loop_
_entity_poly.entity_id
_entity_poly.type
_entity_poly.pdbx_seq_one_letter_code
_entity_poly.pdbx_strand_id
1 'polypeptide(L)'
;MTAPTPAGNWPSDSWNGRTPAISSTGWSSTCPAGGVPVAAEISRALHAPLDVLVARKIGAPGRPETAVGALVDDEPAVFDRRSLDALELTADAFDSEVARERDELHRREHVYRGDRPVPDARGRAVVLVDDGLATGLTATAALRHLRRQDPGRLVLAVPVCSPHAAGELRAEADDLVCLEQPGSFRAVGEWYEDFGRLTDTEVVDTLRTFHATA
;
A
#
# COMPACT_ATOMS: atom_id res chain seq x y z
N MET A 1 -5.45 8.22 -14.41
CA MET A 1 -4.10 8.15 -13.82
C MET A 1 -3.18 7.49 -14.83
N THR A 2 -2.32 8.27 -15.49
CA THR A 2 -1.29 7.73 -16.38
C THR A 2 -0.01 7.62 -15.55
N ALA A 3 0.33 6.41 -15.12
CA ALA A 3 1.60 6.19 -14.44
C ALA A 3 2.74 6.52 -15.42
N PRO A 4 3.86 7.10 -14.96
CA PRO A 4 5.06 7.12 -15.78
C PRO A 4 5.35 5.68 -16.19
N THR A 5 5.48 5.43 -17.50
CA THR A 5 5.90 4.12 -17.99
C THR A 5 7.27 3.86 -17.36
N PRO A 6 7.43 2.83 -16.51
CA PRO A 6 8.70 2.61 -15.85
C PRO A 6 9.66 2.10 -16.93
N ALA A 7 10.45 3.00 -17.50
CA ALA A 7 11.60 2.67 -18.33
C ALA A 7 12.79 2.14 -17.48
N GLY A 8 12.51 1.65 -16.27
CA GLY A 8 13.47 1.05 -15.35
C GLY A 8 13.28 -0.46 -15.33
N ASN A 9 14.36 -1.21 -15.53
CA ASN A 9 14.41 -2.65 -15.34
C ASN A 9 13.88 -3.02 -13.94
N TRP A 10 12.63 -3.51 -13.87
CA TRP A 10 12.18 -4.25 -12.70
C TRP A 10 13.09 -5.48 -12.56
N PRO A 11 13.65 -5.77 -11.38
CA PRO A 11 14.63 -6.84 -11.23
C PRO A 11 13.95 -8.22 -11.37
N SER A 12 13.76 -8.67 -12.61
CA SER A 12 13.26 -10.00 -12.98
C SER A 12 14.18 -11.12 -12.46
N ASP A 13 15.47 -10.84 -12.42
CA ASP A 13 16.52 -11.85 -12.18
C ASP A 13 16.67 -12.21 -10.69
N SER A 14 15.94 -11.52 -9.79
CA SER A 14 15.99 -11.74 -8.34
C SER A 14 14.96 -12.75 -7.82
N TRP A 15 14.04 -13.21 -8.67
CA TRP A 15 12.96 -14.11 -8.27
C TRP A 15 13.33 -15.54 -8.68
N ASN A 16 13.68 -16.39 -7.70
CA ASN A 16 14.11 -17.80 -7.88
C ASN A 16 13.03 -18.71 -8.48
N GLY A 17 12.57 -18.44 -9.71
CA GLY A 17 11.64 -19.27 -10.47
C GLY A 17 10.22 -19.37 -9.90
N ARG A 18 9.81 -18.48 -8.98
CA ARG A 18 8.43 -18.40 -8.46
C ARG A 18 7.83 -17.05 -8.78
N THR A 19 6.63 -17.06 -9.37
CA THR A 19 5.87 -15.86 -9.69
C THR A 19 5.50 -15.10 -8.40
N PRO A 20 5.85 -13.81 -8.26
CA PRO A 20 5.55 -13.04 -7.06
C PRO A 20 4.04 -12.82 -6.92
N ALA A 21 3.52 -12.83 -5.70
CA ALA A 21 2.19 -12.30 -5.43
C ALA A 21 2.30 -10.78 -5.28
N ILE A 22 1.54 -10.02 -6.06
CA ILE A 22 1.54 -8.56 -5.95
C ILE A 22 0.34 -8.16 -5.10
N SER A 23 0.62 -7.52 -3.98
CA SER A 23 -0.39 -6.86 -3.17
C SER A 23 -0.21 -5.36 -3.31
N SER A 24 -1.24 -4.63 -3.71
CA SER A 24 -1.16 -3.16 -3.67
C SER A 24 -1.61 -2.66 -2.30
N THR A 25 -0.85 -1.78 -1.65
CA THR A 25 -1.40 -0.90 -0.62
C THR A 25 -2.15 0.22 -1.30
N GLY A 26 -3.32 0.54 -0.77
CA GLY A 26 -4.01 1.77 -1.12
C GLY A 26 -4.49 2.42 0.16
N TRP A 27 -4.03 3.65 0.45
CA TRP A 27 -4.91 4.75 0.86
C TRP A 27 -4.17 6.04 1.27
N SER A 28 -4.70 7.17 0.81
CA SER A 28 -4.59 8.49 1.44
C SER A 28 -6.01 9.05 1.61
N SER A 29 -6.23 9.97 2.56
CA SER A 29 -7.55 10.59 2.84
C SER A 29 -8.24 11.22 1.62
N THR A 30 -7.52 11.37 0.50
CA THR A 30 -7.97 12.01 -0.74
C THR A 30 -8.09 11.09 -1.97
N CYS A 31 -7.70 9.80 -1.96
CA CYS A 31 -7.73 8.95 -3.17
C CYS A 31 -7.84 7.43 -2.87
N PRO A 32 -8.80 6.69 -3.47
CA PRO A 32 -8.81 5.22 -3.44
C PRO A 32 -7.65 4.61 -4.24
N ALA A 33 -6.98 3.61 -3.66
CA ALA A 33 -6.17 2.59 -4.33
C ALA A 33 -5.20 3.04 -5.44
N GLY A 34 -4.51 4.16 -5.27
CA GLY A 34 -3.53 4.67 -6.25
C GLY A 34 -2.44 3.65 -6.61
N GLY A 35 -2.07 2.76 -5.68
CA GLY A 35 -1.15 1.66 -5.95
C GLY A 35 -1.64 0.64 -7.00
N VAL A 36 -2.95 0.49 -7.25
CA VAL A 36 -3.49 -0.58 -8.10
C VAL A 36 -3.05 -0.46 -9.57
N PRO A 37 -3.13 0.70 -10.25
CA PRO A 37 -2.62 0.80 -11.61
C PRO A 37 -1.11 0.59 -11.72
N VAL A 38 -0.34 1.03 -10.72
CA VAL A 38 1.12 0.76 -10.68
C VAL A 38 1.36 -0.74 -10.52
N ALA A 39 0.63 -1.38 -9.61
CA ALA A 39 0.70 -2.81 -9.37
C ALA A 39 0.31 -3.62 -10.61
N ALA A 40 -0.70 -3.17 -11.36
CA ALA A 40 -1.10 -3.78 -12.62
C ALA A 40 0.02 -3.76 -13.66
N GLU A 41 0.74 -2.65 -13.83
CA GLU A 41 1.88 -2.60 -14.76
C GLU A 41 3.00 -3.54 -14.33
N ILE A 42 3.34 -3.59 -13.04
CA ILE A 42 4.33 -4.52 -12.49
C ILE A 42 3.87 -5.97 -12.70
N SER A 43 2.58 -6.25 -12.48
CA SER A 43 1.99 -7.57 -12.61
C SER A 43 2.03 -8.10 -14.04
N ARG A 44 1.77 -7.24 -15.03
CA ARG A 44 1.92 -7.62 -16.44
C ARG A 44 3.36 -7.89 -16.81
N ALA A 45 4.30 -7.04 -16.35
CA ALA A 45 5.72 -7.23 -16.62
C ALA A 45 6.26 -8.54 -16.01
N LEU A 46 5.83 -8.88 -14.80
CA LEU A 46 6.26 -10.07 -14.06
C LEU A 46 5.42 -11.32 -14.32
N HIS A 47 4.36 -11.22 -15.14
CA HIS A 47 3.36 -12.28 -15.34
C HIS A 47 2.83 -12.84 -14.02
N ALA A 48 2.58 -11.94 -13.08
CA ALA A 48 2.22 -12.25 -11.70
C ALA A 48 0.72 -12.16 -11.45
N PRO A 49 0.20 -12.89 -10.44
CA PRO A 49 -1.13 -12.62 -9.91
C PRO A 49 -1.12 -11.27 -9.16
N LEU A 50 -2.15 -10.47 -9.43
CA LEU A 50 -2.43 -9.23 -8.74
C LEU A 50 -3.60 -9.39 -7.77
N ASP A 51 -3.40 -8.91 -6.55
CA ASP A 51 -4.48 -8.74 -5.58
C ASP A 51 -4.33 -7.43 -4.80
N VAL A 52 -5.35 -7.09 -4.01
CA VAL A 52 -5.40 -5.84 -3.25
C VAL A 52 -5.31 -6.10 -1.75
N LEU A 53 -4.50 -5.30 -1.07
CA LEU A 53 -4.47 -5.22 0.38
C LEU A 53 -5.00 -3.83 0.79
N VAL A 54 -6.15 -3.81 1.48
CA VAL A 54 -6.75 -2.55 1.87
C VAL A 54 -6.09 -2.08 3.16
N ALA A 55 -5.58 -0.85 3.13
CA ALA A 55 -5.10 -0.15 4.31
C ALA A 55 -5.94 1.11 4.52
N ARG A 56 -6.12 1.55 5.77
CA ARG A 56 -6.81 2.81 6.08
C ARG A 56 -5.93 3.67 6.96
N LYS A 57 -5.95 4.99 6.71
CA LYS A 57 -5.30 5.97 7.59
C LYS A 57 -6.26 6.32 8.73
N ILE A 58 -5.69 6.50 9.91
CA ILE A 58 -6.38 7.02 11.08
C ILE A 58 -5.98 8.48 11.22
N GLY A 59 -6.97 9.36 11.09
CA GLY A 59 -6.80 10.79 11.30
C GLY A 59 -6.81 11.17 12.78
N ALA A 60 -6.19 12.30 13.12
CA ALA A 60 -6.28 12.88 14.45
C ALA A 60 -7.73 13.30 14.80
N PRO A 61 -8.17 13.17 16.07
CA PRO A 61 -9.50 13.60 16.49
C PRO A 61 -9.76 15.06 16.14
N GLY A 62 -10.89 15.34 15.49
CA GLY A 62 -11.22 16.68 14.99
C GLY A 62 -10.38 17.18 13.81
N ARG A 63 -9.39 16.41 13.33
CA ARG A 63 -8.50 16.74 12.20
C ARG A 63 -8.29 15.50 11.29
N PRO A 64 -9.34 15.03 10.60
CA PRO A 64 -9.28 13.78 9.84
C PRO A 64 -8.22 13.76 8.71
N GLU A 65 -7.83 14.93 8.19
CA GLU A 65 -6.78 15.04 7.17
C GLU A 65 -5.35 14.87 7.73
N THR A 66 -5.18 15.00 9.06
CA THR A 66 -3.90 14.77 9.72
C THR A 66 -3.79 13.29 10.07
N ALA A 67 -3.21 12.50 9.17
CA ALA A 67 -3.00 11.08 9.42
C ALA A 67 -1.92 10.85 10.47
N VAL A 68 -2.28 10.13 11.54
CA VAL A 68 -1.40 9.82 12.69
C VAL A 68 -1.26 8.32 12.93
N GLY A 69 -2.04 7.51 12.21
CA GLY A 69 -1.90 6.07 12.21
C GLY A 69 -2.44 5.43 10.94
N ALA A 70 -2.34 4.11 10.89
CA ALA A 70 -2.93 3.28 9.86
C ALA A 70 -3.36 1.92 10.41
N LEU A 71 -4.33 1.30 9.76
CA LEU A 71 -4.79 -0.06 10.05
C LEU A 71 -4.92 -0.87 8.76
N VAL A 72 -4.79 -2.19 8.89
CA VAL A 72 -4.89 -3.20 7.84
C VAL A 72 -5.56 -4.42 8.46
N ASP A 73 -6.56 -5.00 7.78
CA ASP A 73 -7.29 -6.18 8.24
C ASP A 73 -7.79 -6.01 9.71
N ASP A 74 -8.00 -7.11 10.42
CA ASP A 74 -8.41 -7.17 11.82
C ASP A 74 -7.29 -6.84 12.84
N GLU A 75 -6.21 -6.22 12.39
CA GLU A 75 -5.02 -6.02 13.23
C GLU A 75 -5.07 -4.73 14.06
N PRO A 76 -4.29 -4.66 15.15
CA PRO A 76 -4.13 -3.42 15.90
C PRO A 76 -3.60 -2.28 15.03
N ALA A 77 -4.12 -1.08 15.26
CA ALA A 77 -3.67 0.12 14.58
C ALA A 77 -2.18 0.40 14.83
N VAL A 78 -1.48 0.80 13.79
CA VAL A 78 -0.10 1.30 13.86
C VAL A 78 -0.14 2.82 13.91
N PHE A 79 0.41 3.41 14.96
CA PHE A 79 0.48 4.86 15.12
C PHE A 79 1.90 5.39 14.90
N ASP A 80 2.01 6.57 14.30
CA ASP A 80 3.24 7.35 14.32
C ASP A 80 3.41 7.98 15.70
N ARG A 81 4.38 7.46 16.47
CA ARG A 81 4.70 7.98 17.81
C ARG A 81 5.06 9.45 17.77
N ARG A 82 5.76 9.93 16.73
CA ARG A 82 6.17 11.34 16.65
C ARG A 82 4.95 12.25 16.51
N SER A 83 3.99 11.85 15.68
CA SER A 83 2.72 12.57 15.55
C SER A 83 1.90 12.55 16.83
N LEU A 84 1.84 11.41 17.54
CA LEU A 84 1.14 11.32 18.83
C LEU A 84 1.77 12.23 19.88
N ASP A 85 3.10 12.17 20.02
CA ASP A 85 3.85 13.01 20.96
C ASP A 85 3.67 14.50 20.65
N ALA A 86 3.75 14.89 19.39
CA ALA A 86 3.59 16.29 18.95
C ALA A 86 2.17 16.84 19.15
N LEU A 87 1.17 15.97 19.18
CA LEU A 87 -0.23 16.34 19.40
C LEU A 87 -0.68 16.15 20.86
N GLU A 88 0.21 15.65 21.73
CA GLU A 88 -0.09 15.29 23.11
C GLU A 88 -1.28 14.31 23.23
N LEU A 89 -1.33 13.33 22.31
CA LEU A 89 -2.39 12.33 22.22
C LEU A 89 -1.88 10.93 22.59
N THR A 90 -2.73 10.13 23.21
CA THR A 90 -2.50 8.70 23.44
C THR A 90 -3.30 7.86 22.46
N ALA A 91 -2.86 6.61 22.20
CA ALA A 91 -3.55 5.70 21.29
C ALA A 91 -5.02 5.45 21.69
N ASP A 92 -5.31 5.43 22.99
CA ASP A 92 -6.68 5.24 23.53
C ASP A 92 -7.65 6.36 23.12
N ALA A 93 -7.14 7.53 22.69
CA ALA A 93 -7.98 8.63 22.20
C ALA A 93 -8.61 8.35 20.82
N PHE A 94 -8.26 7.23 20.18
CA PHE A 94 -8.60 6.94 18.78
C PHE A 94 -9.59 5.78 18.61
N ASP A 95 -10.15 5.23 19.68
CA ASP A 95 -11.02 4.05 19.60
C ASP A 95 -12.17 4.24 18.60
N SER A 96 -12.77 5.44 18.58
CA SER A 96 -13.89 5.76 17.68
C SER A 96 -13.44 5.86 16.22
N GLU A 97 -12.28 6.45 15.97
CA GLU A 97 -11.67 6.61 14.65
C GLU A 97 -11.20 5.27 14.11
N VAL A 98 -10.59 4.43 14.95
CA VAL A 98 -10.17 3.07 14.61
C VAL A 98 -11.38 2.22 14.22
N ALA A 99 -12.45 2.24 15.02
CA ALA A 99 -13.67 1.49 14.70
C ALA A 99 -14.27 1.93 13.36
N ARG A 100 -14.42 3.24 13.16
CA ARG A 100 -14.97 3.80 11.91
C ARG A 100 -14.11 3.45 10.69
N GLU A 101 -12.78 3.55 10.81
CA GLU A 101 -11.87 3.22 9.71
C GLU A 101 -11.82 1.71 9.44
N ARG A 102 -12.01 0.86 10.46
CA ARG A 102 -12.10 -0.60 10.32
C ARG A 102 -13.38 -1.02 9.59
N ASP A 103 -14.52 -0.42 9.91
CA ASP A 103 -15.79 -0.69 9.20
C ASP A 103 -15.66 -0.36 7.70
N GLU A 104 -15.05 0.77 7.37
CA GLU A 104 -14.81 1.17 5.98
C GLU A 104 -13.75 0.29 5.29
N LEU A 105 -12.73 -0.18 6.03
CA LEU A 105 -11.78 -1.16 5.52
C LEU A 105 -12.51 -2.43 5.06
N HIS A 106 -13.33 -3.03 5.92
CA HIS A 106 -14.06 -4.26 5.61
C HIS A 106 -15.05 -4.08 4.45
N ARG A 107 -15.75 -2.93 4.40
CA ARG A 107 -16.62 -2.60 3.26
C ARG A 107 -15.84 -2.63 1.94
N ARG A 108 -14.66 -2.01 1.90
CA ARG A 108 -13.82 -1.96 0.69
C ARG A 108 -13.22 -3.29 0.32
N GLU A 109 -12.74 -4.04 1.30
CA GLU A 109 -12.24 -5.40 1.06
C GLU A 109 -13.32 -6.25 0.41
N HIS A 110 -14.56 -6.19 0.92
CA HIS A 110 -15.67 -6.90 0.32
C HIS A 110 -15.96 -6.43 -1.12
N VAL A 111 -15.92 -5.12 -1.39
CA VAL A 111 -16.14 -4.57 -2.76
C VAL A 111 -15.05 -5.03 -3.73
N TYR A 112 -13.77 -4.99 -3.33
CA TYR A 112 -12.67 -5.30 -4.23
C TYR A 112 -12.45 -6.80 -4.39
N ARG A 113 -12.56 -7.56 -3.29
CA ARG A 113 -12.27 -9.00 -3.23
C ARG A 113 -13.48 -9.85 -3.59
N GLY A 114 -14.70 -9.42 -3.24
CA GLY A 114 -15.88 -10.27 -3.28
C GLY A 114 -15.68 -11.52 -2.43
N ASP A 115 -16.08 -12.68 -2.95
CA ASP A 115 -15.94 -13.98 -2.26
C ASP A 115 -14.57 -14.65 -2.48
N ARG A 116 -13.60 -13.95 -3.11
CA ARG A 116 -12.28 -14.53 -3.40
C ARG A 116 -11.48 -14.71 -2.11
N PRO A 117 -10.78 -15.84 -1.93
CA PRO A 117 -9.92 -16.03 -0.76
C PRO A 117 -8.74 -15.04 -0.78
N VAL A 118 -8.19 -14.77 0.41
CA VAL A 118 -6.91 -14.06 0.56
C VAL A 118 -5.78 -14.92 -0.02
N PRO A 119 -4.91 -14.39 -0.90
CA PRO A 119 -3.77 -15.12 -1.42
C PRO A 119 -2.85 -15.60 -0.30
N ASP A 120 -2.40 -16.84 -0.42
CA ASP A 120 -1.42 -17.38 0.52
C ASP A 120 -0.03 -16.79 0.25
N ALA A 121 0.41 -15.91 1.13
CA ALA A 121 1.75 -15.32 1.09
C ALA A 121 2.85 -16.29 1.58
N ARG A 122 2.50 -17.36 2.31
CA ARG A 122 3.47 -18.18 3.05
C ARG A 122 4.53 -18.78 2.13
N GLY A 123 5.80 -18.53 2.44
CA GLY A 123 6.95 -19.01 1.67
C GLY A 123 7.01 -18.49 0.23
N ARG A 124 6.18 -17.51 -0.14
CA ARG A 124 6.18 -16.88 -1.47
C ARG A 124 6.92 -15.55 -1.44
N ALA A 125 7.38 -15.14 -2.61
CA ALA A 125 7.77 -13.76 -2.84
C ALA A 125 6.50 -12.88 -2.92
N VAL A 126 6.45 -11.83 -2.12
CA VAL A 126 5.37 -10.84 -2.12
C VAL A 126 5.94 -9.48 -2.45
N VAL A 127 5.34 -8.80 -3.42
CA VAL A 127 5.66 -7.42 -3.77
C VAL A 127 4.50 -6.54 -3.33
N LEU A 128 4.73 -5.74 -2.30
CA LEU A 128 3.81 -4.68 -1.90
C LEU A 128 4.03 -3.46 -2.80
N VAL A 129 2.99 -2.95 -3.44
CA VAL A 129 3.07 -1.82 -4.38
C VAL A 129 2.20 -0.66 -3.92
N ASP A 130 2.73 0.57 -4.01
CA ASP A 130 1.98 1.81 -3.80
C ASP A 130 2.30 2.83 -4.91
N ASP A 131 1.47 3.88 -5.07
CA ASP A 131 1.74 4.96 -6.04
C ASP A 131 2.83 5.92 -5.57
N GLY A 132 2.96 6.08 -4.26
CA GLY A 132 4.08 6.76 -3.66
C GLY A 132 3.90 6.96 -2.17
N LEU A 133 5.01 7.27 -1.50
CA LEU A 133 5.03 7.28 -0.04
C LEU A 133 5.54 8.60 0.49
N ALA A 134 4.61 9.37 1.07
CA ALA A 134 4.93 10.59 1.80
C ALA A 134 5.45 10.27 3.20
N THR A 135 4.61 9.64 4.04
CA THR A 135 4.95 9.26 5.42
C THR A 135 5.21 7.76 5.59
N GLY A 136 4.71 6.92 4.68
CA GLY A 136 4.89 5.47 4.76
C GLY A 136 4.02 4.76 5.81
N LEU A 137 3.09 5.43 6.50
CA LEU A 137 2.29 4.81 7.57
C LEU A 137 1.46 3.62 7.10
N THR A 138 0.75 3.77 5.99
CA THR A 138 -0.05 2.70 5.39
C THR A 138 0.80 1.53 4.92
N ALA A 139 1.92 1.83 4.25
CA ALA A 139 2.90 0.83 3.84
C ALA A 139 3.48 0.09 5.05
N THR A 140 3.76 0.77 6.16
CA THR A 140 4.26 0.15 7.40
C THR A 140 3.25 -0.83 7.97
N ALA A 141 1.98 -0.43 8.09
CA ALA A 141 0.93 -1.33 8.57
C ALA A 141 0.79 -2.58 7.67
N ALA A 142 0.79 -2.37 6.36
CA ALA A 142 0.68 -3.45 5.39
C ALA A 142 1.89 -4.39 5.35
N LEU A 143 3.11 -3.86 5.43
CA LEU A 143 4.33 -4.68 5.50
C LEU A 143 4.32 -5.55 6.75
N ARG A 144 3.92 -5.01 7.90
CA ARG A 144 3.80 -5.77 9.15
C ARG A 144 2.73 -6.85 9.06
N HIS A 145 1.59 -6.54 8.44
CA HIS A 145 0.53 -7.51 8.17
C HIS A 145 1.06 -8.67 7.31
N LEU A 146 1.67 -8.35 6.17
CA LEU A 146 2.23 -9.35 5.25
C LEU A 146 3.34 -10.16 5.92
N ARG A 147 4.20 -9.53 6.74
CA ARG A 147 5.28 -10.22 7.46
C ARG A 147 4.76 -11.31 8.39
N ARG A 148 3.60 -11.12 9.04
CA ARG A 148 2.96 -12.13 9.89
C ARG A 148 2.46 -13.34 9.11
N GLN A 149 2.27 -13.21 7.80
CA GLN A 149 1.88 -14.33 6.94
C GLN A 149 3.08 -15.20 6.50
N ASP A 150 4.29 -14.90 7.00
CA ASP A 150 5.54 -15.63 6.75
C ASP A 150 5.91 -15.76 5.26
N PRO A 151 6.01 -14.64 4.52
CA PRO A 151 6.44 -14.65 3.13
C PRO A 151 7.91 -15.07 3.04
N GLY A 152 8.26 -15.78 1.97
CA GLY A 152 9.65 -16.15 1.70
C GLY A 152 10.52 -14.95 1.32
N ARG A 153 9.90 -13.87 0.81
CA ARG A 153 10.53 -12.57 0.57
C ARG A 153 9.46 -11.49 0.50
N LEU A 154 9.67 -10.35 1.15
CA LEU A 154 8.76 -9.20 1.15
C LEU A 154 9.45 -7.96 0.59
N VAL A 155 8.99 -7.50 -0.57
CA VAL A 155 9.55 -6.33 -1.26
C VAL A 155 8.52 -5.21 -1.29
N LEU A 156 8.93 -3.98 -1.00
CA LEU A 156 8.13 -2.79 -1.25
C LEU A 156 8.60 -2.13 -2.55
N ALA A 157 7.68 -1.87 -3.48
CA ALA A 157 7.96 -1.23 -4.76
C ALA A 157 7.09 0.01 -4.95
N VAL A 158 7.72 1.18 -5.12
CA VAL A 158 7.02 2.45 -5.31
C VAL A 158 7.71 3.35 -6.33
N PRO A 159 6.98 4.08 -7.18
CA PRO A 159 7.57 5.04 -8.12
C PRO A 159 8.32 6.16 -7.40
N VAL A 160 7.71 6.77 -6.37
CA VAL A 160 8.30 7.89 -5.64
C VAL A 160 8.15 7.73 -4.13
N CYS A 161 9.18 8.06 -3.37
CA CYS A 161 9.16 8.00 -1.91
C CYS A 161 9.90 9.19 -1.31
N SER A 162 9.39 9.72 -0.20
CA SER A 162 10.14 10.70 0.58
C SER A 162 11.40 10.03 1.18
N PRO A 163 12.53 10.75 1.28
CA PRO A 163 13.73 10.20 1.93
C PRO A 163 13.48 9.71 3.36
N HIS A 164 12.57 10.39 4.06
CA HIS A 164 12.17 10.02 5.41
C HIS A 164 11.44 8.67 5.44
N ALA A 165 10.39 8.50 4.63
CA ALA A 165 9.64 7.25 4.56
C ALA A 165 10.53 6.10 4.07
N ALA A 166 11.40 6.34 3.09
CA ALA A 166 12.36 5.34 2.61
C ALA A 166 13.34 4.89 3.71
N GLY A 167 13.74 5.80 4.61
CA GLY A 167 14.59 5.48 5.75
C GLY A 167 13.92 4.49 6.71
N GLU A 168 12.65 4.72 7.04
CA GLU A 168 11.90 3.88 7.98
C GLU A 168 11.48 2.55 7.35
N LEU A 169 11.02 2.56 6.10
CA LEU A 169 10.49 1.37 5.43
C LEU A 169 11.54 0.34 5.04
N ARG A 170 12.82 0.72 4.93
CA ARG A 170 13.93 -0.23 4.74
C ARG A 170 14.06 -1.24 5.89
N ALA A 171 13.53 -0.93 7.07
CA ALA A 171 13.53 -1.86 8.19
C ALA A 171 12.29 -2.79 8.21
N GLU A 172 11.25 -2.48 7.44
CA GLU A 172 9.97 -3.21 7.44
C GLU A 172 9.90 -4.25 6.29
N ALA A 173 10.60 -4.01 5.18
CA ALA A 173 10.69 -4.90 4.03
C ALA A 173 12.10 -5.53 3.89
N ASP A 174 12.20 -6.67 3.20
CA ASP A 174 13.50 -7.26 2.84
C ASP A 174 14.20 -6.46 1.74
N ASP A 175 13.43 -5.76 0.91
CA ASP A 175 13.93 -4.88 -0.14
C ASP A 175 12.96 -3.72 -0.36
N LEU A 176 13.51 -2.56 -0.73
CA LEU A 176 12.77 -1.36 -1.10
C LEU A 176 13.22 -0.91 -2.49
N VAL A 177 12.37 -1.14 -3.48
CA VAL A 177 12.53 -0.63 -4.84
C VAL A 177 11.81 0.71 -4.93
N CYS A 178 12.57 1.78 -5.07
CA CYS A 178 12.04 3.12 -5.23
C CYS A 178 12.72 3.81 -6.41
N LEU A 179 11.96 4.22 -7.42
CA LEU A 179 12.53 4.80 -8.64
C LEU A 179 13.10 6.20 -8.35
N GLU A 180 12.35 7.02 -7.60
CA GLU A 180 12.75 8.40 -7.28
C GLU A 180 12.64 8.70 -5.77
N GLN A 181 13.73 9.24 -5.20
CA GLN A 181 13.80 9.70 -3.80
C GLN A 181 14.20 11.19 -3.74
N PRO A 182 13.33 12.10 -4.17
CA PRO A 182 13.65 13.52 -4.29
C PRO A 182 13.86 14.15 -2.90
N GLY A 183 14.97 14.88 -2.72
CA GLY A 183 15.26 15.59 -1.47
C GLY A 183 14.22 16.66 -1.11
N SER A 184 13.53 17.22 -2.11
CA SER A 184 12.46 18.22 -1.95
C SER A 184 11.05 17.62 -2.09
N PHE A 185 10.86 16.35 -1.72
CA PHE A 185 9.55 15.68 -1.77
C PHE A 185 8.49 16.48 -1.00
N ARG A 186 7.34 16.78 -1.63
CA ARG A 186 6.17 17.39 -0.96
C ARG A 186 4.94 16.50 -1.01
N ALA A 187 4.57 16.04 -2.21
CA ALA A 187 3.40 15.19 -2.40
C ALA A 187 3.63 14.19 -3.54
N VAL A 188 2.98 13.03 -3.45
CA VAL A 188 3.03 11.98 -4.49
C VAL A 188 2.53 12.53 -5.84
N GLY A 189 1.42 13.28 -5.82
CA GLY A 189 0.79 13.80 -7.05
C GLY A 189 1.64 14.77 -7.87
N GLU A 190 2.72 15.34 -7.33
CA GLU A 190 3.67 16.17 -8.11
C GLU A 190 4.48 15.34 -9.13
N TRP A 191 4.49 14.01 -8.99
CA TRP A 191 5.28 13.07 -9.79
C TRP A 191 4.44 12.35 -10.86
N TYR A 192 3.19 12.78 -11.03
CA TYR A 192 2.25 12.22 -12.00
C TYR A 192 1.68 13.34 -12.86
N GLU A 193 1.68 13.15 -14.18
CA GLU A 193 1.01 14.07 -15.10
C GLU A 193 -0.52 14.07 -14.90
N ASP A 194 -1.06 12.89 -14.59
CA ASP A 194 -2.46 12.69 -14.20
C ASP A 194 -2.52 11.91 -12.90
N PHE A 195 -2.86 12.62 -11.82
CA PHE A 195 -3.08 12.09 -10.48
C PHE A 195 -4.57 12.12 -10.09
N GLY A 196 -5.43 11.69 -11.02
CA GLY A 196 -6.87 11.58 -10.79
C GLY A 196 -7.25 10.56 -9.72
N ARG A 197 -8.40 10.79 -9.08
CA ARG A 197 -9.00 9.83 -8.13
C ARG A 197 -9.50 8.60 -8.87
N LEU A 198 -9.12 7.41 -8.41
CA LEU A 198 -9.70 6.15 -8.86
C LEU A 198 -11.02 5.88 -8.14
N THR A 199 -12.00 5.37 -8.87
CA THR A 199 -13.26 4.87 -8.32
C THR A 199 -13.13 3.42 -7.89
N ASP A 200 -13.99 2.98 -6.97
CA ASP A 200 -14.04 1.56 -6.57
C ASP A 200 -14.29 0.64 -7.79
N THR A 201 -15.07 1.10 -8.79
CA THR A 201 -15.32 0.37 -10.03
C THR A 201 -14.05 0.19 -10.87
N GLU A 202 -13.25 1.25 -11.07
CA GLU A 202 -11.99 1.16 -11.84
C GLU A 202 -10.99 0.22 -11.18
N VAL A 203 -10.95 0.18 -9.84
CA VAL A 203 -10.15 -0.77 -9.08
C VAL A 203 -10.61 -2.20 -9.35
N VAL A 204 -11.91 -2.47 -9.22
CA VAL A 204 -12.49 -3.80 -9.47
C VAL A 204 -12.24 -4.25 -10.90
N ASP A 205 -12.44 -3.36 -11.89
CA ASP A 205 -12.25 -3.70 -13.30
C ASP A 205 -10.79 -3.98 -13.63
N THR A 206 -9.85 -3.23 -13.02
CA THR A 206 -8.42 -3.53 -13.13
C THR A 206 -8.10 -4.91 -12.54
N LEU A 207 -8.56 -5.17 -11.32
CA LEU A 207 -8.33 -6.43 -10.62
C LEU A 207 -8.86 -7.64 -11.42
N ARG A 208 -10.06 -7.54 -11.99
CA ARG A 208 -10.67 -8.59 -12.82
C ARG A 208 -9.79 -9.04 -14.00
N THR A 209 -8.99 -8.14 -14.57
CA THR A 209 -8.12 -8.47 -15.71
C THR A 209 -7.00 -9.46 -15.34
N PHE A 210 -6.66 -9.56 -14.05
CA PHE A 210 -5.66 -10.50 -13.52
C PHE A 210 -6.29 -11.74 -12.88
N HIS A 211 -7.63 -11.78 -12.78
CA HIS A 211 -8.36 -12.91 -12.18
C HIS A 211 -8.97 -13.84 -13.22
N ALA A 212 -8.97 -13.45 -14.50
CA ALA A 212 -9.52 -14.24 -15.60
C ALA A 212 -8.62 -15.41 -16.06
N THR A 213 -7.60 -15.79 -15.28
CA THR A 213 -6.70 -16.90 -15.60
C THR A 213 -6.35 -17.66 -14.33
N ALA A 214 -7.26 -18.51 -13.87
CA ALA A 214 -7.01 -19.58 -12.94
C ALA A 214 -7.68 -20.85 -13.45
#